data_AF-A0A3M1CTW8-F1
#
_entry.id   AF-A0A3M1CTW8-F1
#
_cell.length_a   1.000
_cell.length_b   1.000
_cell.length_c   1.000
_cell.angle_alpha   90.00
_cell.angle_beta   90.00
_cell.angle_gamma   90.00
#
_symmetry.space_group_name_H-M   'P 1'
#
loop_
_entity.id
_entity.type
_entity.pdbx_description
1 polymer ?
#
loop_
_entity_poly.entity_id
_entity_poly.type
_entity_poly.pdbx_seq_one_letter_code
_entity_poly.pdbx_strand_id
1 'polypeptide(L)'
;MNAVEGSCGVSFWLLAVLLIAVGGCSSSRPAYTCTDSDGDGRGTGLACQGSDCNDADPQCWEGECCSSCTDLDGDGFGQGEGCQGPDCNDSDSNCHAGLCCIDCQDFDGDGFGEGADCQGTDCDDSDPNCHEGSCCSRCADSDGDGYGDGPDCLGPDCNDDDSSCHDGSCCDACPEGQVDCGNGCTDVTRDAENCGGCGIACDPGEQCSDSACLCPDADGDGFDTCDAAAAHDDGKPADCDDSDSSVNPVALEVCGNLSDEDCSGGLDDVDSDGDGFVAAADAAGNACGGDDCDDTDEAVNPAAIESCNLVDDDCDGATDEDTEQRCYDGPADTEGVGICRAGLMYCIDGEFSSCSGQVLPAPEACNGMDDDCDGNIDEDLPSLVCGLGACRTTVESCMDGAAQACPAQNTAGREECGNGVDDDCDGVVDEGCRCVYVAPNGDDANNGSADSPVRTIRRAFEIAGGIAGPRQICLGGSPGCSSGVVPNAIYRENVRMRDGISILGGFDPSNKWYQTPLTDPGPKCYTEIQVDVSEGVLFDEQIVNPTWLDNVVVTQHAKSGDTAAVTIWGSTGARVTRSVIIGNEVGTMTTGIAVLAASDGSPATPEIASCIVEGGSGEISVGVLSR
;
A
#
# COMPACT_ATOMS: atom_id res chain seq x y z
N MET A 1 -23.44 30.99 47.02
CA MET A 1 -22.20 31.81 46.92
C MET A 1 -21.42 31.19 45.77
N ASN A 2 -21.65 31.68 44.55
CA ASN A 2 -20.85 32.74 43.92
C ASN A 2 -19.36 32.37 43.86
N ALA A 3 -18.89 31.94 42.69
CA ALA A 3 -18.01 32.71 41.80
C ALA A 3 -17.59 31.77 40.62
N VAL A 4 -17.85 32.02 39.32
CA VAL A 4 -17.47 33.17 38.45
C VAL A 4 -15.96 33.08 38.16
N GLU A 5 -15.40 33.06 36.94
CA GLU A 5 -15.78 33.57 35.61
C GLU A 5 -14.86 32.98 34.52
N GLY A 6 -15.34 32.86 33.26
CA GLY A 6 -14.74 33.50 32.07
C GLY A 6 -14.24 32.44 31.05
N SER A 7 -14.35 32.56 29.71
CA SER A 7 -14.56 33.71 28.83
C SER A 7 -15.00 33.22 27.42
N CYS A 8 -15.63 34.10 26.65
CA CYS A 8 -16.20 33.93 25.29
C CYS A 8 -15.23 33.55 24.15
N GLY A 9 -15.77 33.01 23.03
CA GLY A 9 -15.10 33.11 21.72
C GLY A 9 -15.57 32.23 20.54
N VAL A 10 -16.82 32.38 20.07
CA VAL A 10 -17.32 32.32 18.67
C VAL A 10 -16.82 31.29 17.62
N SER A 11 -17.79 30.52 17.07
CA SER A 11 -18.19 30.42 15.64
C SER A 11 -18.00 29.11 14.84
N PHE A 12 -19.03 28.87 13.99
CA PHE A 12 -19.13 28.08 12.74
C PHE A 12 -19.73 26.65 12.74
N TRP A 13 -21.06 26.62 12.51
CA TRP A 13 -21.84 25.97 11.43
C TRP A 13 -21.50 24.58 10.84
N LEU A 14 -22.57 23.76 10.76
CA LEU A 14 -23.19 23.10 9.57
C LEU A 14 -23.25 21.54 9.53
N LEU A 15 -24.51 21.04 9.47
CA LEU A 15 -25.06 19.81 8.81
C LEU A 15 -24.49 18.41 9.19
N ALA A 16 -25.19 17.26 9.15
CA ALA A 16 -26.57 16.83 8.85
C ALA A 16 -26.74 15.38 9.39
N VAL A 17 -27.87 15.05 10.04
CA VAL A 17 -28.91 14.05 9.63
C VAL A 17 -28.45 12.60 9.40
N LEU A 18 -28.93 11.64 10.24
CA LEU A 18 -29.72 10.47 9.79
C LEU A 18 -30.43 9.68 10.93
N LEU A 19 -31.76 9.57 10.78
CA LEU A 19 -32.78 8.55 11.17
C LEU A 19 -32.68 7.66 12.44
N ILE A 20 -33.82 7.53 13.14
CA ILE A 20 -34.76 6.36 13.08
C ILE A 20 -36.13 6.74 13.70
N ALA A 21 -37.19 6.21 13.09
CA ALA A 21 -38.62 6.51 13.23
C ALA A 21 -39.37 5.65 14.28
N VAL A 22 -40.54 6.13 14.76
CA VAL A 22 -41.76 5.33 15.01
C VAL A 22 -43.01 6.24 15.06
N GLY A 23 -44.13 5.83 14.46
CA GLY A 23 -45.47 6.35 14.79
C GLY A 23 -46.50 6.23 13.66
N GLY A 24 -47.38 5.24 13.74
CA GLY A 24 -48.36 4.89 12.69
C GLY A 24 -49.66 5.71 12.67
N CYS A 25 -50.48 5.45 11.64
CA CYS A 25 -51.90 5.79 11.58
C CYS A 25 -52.61 4.90 10.55
N SER A 26 -53.73 4.26 10.94
CA SER A 26 -54.61 3.48 10.07
C SER A 26 -55.76 4.36 9.55
N SER A 27 -56.05 4.28 8.24
CA SER A 27 -57.32 4.74 7.67
C SER A 27 -57.68 3.94 6.41
N SER A 28 -58.80 3.23 6.44
CA SER A 28 -59.42 2.54 5.31
C SER A 28 -60.84 3.06 5.04
N ARG A 29 -61.17 3.28 3.76
CA ARG A 29 -62.53 3.34 3.14
C ARG A 29 -62.42 2.83 1.69
N PRO A 30 -63.45 2.26 1.03
CA PRO A 30 -64.91 2.38 1.27
C PRO A 30 -65.67 1.04 1.38
N ALA A 31 -67.01 1.10 1.54
CA ALA A 31 -67.93 -0.05 1.68
C ALA A 31 -68.49 -0.53 0.32
N TYR A 32 -68.67 -1.85 0.24
CA TYR A 32 -69.00 -2.68 -0.92
C TYR A 32 -70.47 -3.16 -0.83
N THR A 33 -71.27 -3.15 -1.90
CA THR A 33 -72.64 -3.74 -1.91
C THR A 33 -72.89 -4.60 -3.16
N CYS A 34 -73.72 -5.63 -3.03
CA CYS A 34 -74.12 -6.63 -4.03
C CYS A 34 -75.62 -6.51 -4.35
N THR A 35 -76.01 -6.68 -5.61
CA THR A 35 -77.42 -6.78 -6.05
C THR A 35 -77.66 -8.19 -6.59
N ASP A 36 -78.56 -8.93 -5.96
CA ASP A 36 -78.82 -10.38 -6.11
C ASP A 36 -80.32 -10.61 -5.83
N SER A 37 -81.07 -11.14 -6.81
CA SER A 37 -82.54 -11.16 -6.79
C SER A 37 -83.14 -12.50 -6.35
N ASP A 38 -82.45 -13.62 -6.58
CA ASP A 38 -82.89 -14.96 -6.16
C ASP A 38 -82.23 -15.44 -4.86
N GLY A 39 -81.20 -14.72 -4.39
CA GLY A 39 -80.64 -14.78 -3.05
C GLY A 39 -79.50 -15.78 -2.88
N ASP A 40 -78.84 -16.18 -3.97
CA ASP A 40 -77.77 -17.18 -3.96
C ASP A 40 -76.37 -16.61 -3.60
N GLY A 41 -76.22 -15.28 -3.59
CA GLY A 41 -75.01 -14.55 -3.27
C GLY A 41 -74.16 -14.11 -4.47
N ARG A 42 -74.60 -14.35 -5.71
CA ARG A 42 -73.98 -13.91 -6.98
C ARG A 42 -74.88 -12.87 -7.67
N GLY A 43 -74.32 -12.04 -8.54
CA GLY A 43 -75.01 -10.90 -9.13
C GLY A 43 -74.07 -9.72 -9.44
N THR A 44 -74.60 -8.49 -9.48
CA THR A 44 -73.82 -7.31 -9.90
C THR A 44 -73.45 -6.39 -8.72
N GLY A 45 -72.14 -6.32 -8.41
CA GLY A 45 -71.55 -5.43 -7.40
C GLY A 45 -70.33 -6.04 -6.68
N LEU A 46 -69.39 -5.21 -6.20
CA LEU A 46 -68.10 -5.68 -5.63
C LEU A 46 -68.22 -6.47 -4.30
N ALA A 47 -69.42 -6.63 -3.74
CA ALA A 47 -69.67 -7.52 -2.61
C ALA A 47 -70.30 -8.87 -3.00
N CYS A 48 -70.58 -9.12 -4.29
CA CYS A 48 -71.11 -10.39 -4.79
C CYS A 48 -69.98 -11.42 -4.97
N GLN A 49 -70.28 -12.71 -4.87
CA GLN A 49 -69.30 -13.78 -5.05
C GLN A 49 -68.93 -14.08 -6.52
N GLY A 50 -69.66 -13.50 -7.49
CA GLY A 50 -69.45 -13.61 -8.96
C GLY A 50 -70.67 -13.08 -9.74
N SER A 51 -70.64 -13.10 -11.07
CA SER A 51 -71.75 -12.69 -11.96
C SER A 51 -72.78 -13.82 -12.12
N ASP A 52 -74.04 -13.47 -12.36
CA ASP A 52 -75.15 -14.41 -12.56
C ASP A 52 -75.83 -14.16 -13.91
N CYS A 53 -76.08 -15.23 -14.66
CA CYS A 53 -76.59 -15.18 -16.02
C CYS A 53 -78.10 -15.47 -16.10
N ASN A 54 -78.70 -16.01 -15.03
CA ASN A 54 -80.15 -16.11 -14.88
C ASN A 54 -80.56 -15.89 -13.41
N ASP A 55 -80.68 -14.61 -13.02
CA ASP A 55 -80.97 -14.06 -11.67
C ASP A 55 -82.41 -14.35 -11.16
N ALA A 56 -82.99 -15.46 -11.59
CA ALA A 56 -84.26 -16.02 -11.13
C ALA A 56 -84.19 -17.55 -10.87
N ASP A 57 -83.08 -18.19 -11.24
CA ASP A 57 -82.81 -19.61 -11.00
C ASP A 57 -81.52 -19.77 -10.18
N PRO A 58 -81.62 -20.07 -8.87
CA PRO A 58 -80.49 -20.05 -7.93
C PRO A 58 -79.52 -21.24 -8.10
N GLN A 59 -79.55 -21.90 -9.26
CA GLN A 59 -78.59 -22.92 -9.69
C GLN A 59 -77.85 -22.53 -10.98
N CYS A 60 -78.11 -21.36 -11.57
CA CYS A 60 -77.59 -21.00 -12.89
C CYS A 60 -76.76 -19.72 -12.95
N TRP A 61 -75.58 -19.76 -12.33
CA TRP A 61 -74.59 -18.68 -12.33
C TRP A 61 -73.44 -18.92 -13.33
N GLU A 62 -72.54 -17.94 -13.44
CA GLU A 62 -71.34 -18.01 -14.30
C GLU A 62 -70.44 -19.19 -13.90
N GLY A 63 -70.39 -20.21 -14.77
CA GLY A 63 -69.57 -21.42 -14.60
C GLY A 63 -70.35 -22.74 -14.46
N GLU A 64 -71.68 -22.74 -14.43
CA GLU A 64 -72.46 -24.00 -14.47
C GLU A 64 -73.31 -24.16 -15.74
N CYS A 65 -74.11 -23.18 -16.20
CA CYS A 65 -75.03 -23.42 -17.35
C CYS A 65 -75.17 -22.32 -18.42
N CYS A 66 -74.74 -21.08 -18.19
CA CYS A 66 -75.09 -19.98 -19.11
C CYS A 66 -74.08 -19.59 -20.19
N SER A 67 -73.14 -20.47 -20.56
CA SER A 67 -72.17 -20.12 -21.62
C SER A 67 -72.16 -21.06 -22.81
N SER A 68 -73.02 -22.08 -22.82
CA SER A 68 -73.08 -23.02 -23.93
C SER A 68 -74.37 -22.99 -24.75
N CYS A 69 -75.42 -22.27 -24.35
CA CYS A 69 -76.60 -22.11 -25.22
C CYS A 69 -76.42 -20.92 -26.16
N THR A 70 -76.28 -21.21 -27.45
CA THR A 70 -76.26 -20.21 -28.52
C THR A 70 -77.68 -20.11 -29.07
N ASP A 71 -78.37 -19.01 -28.74
CA ASP A 71 -79.76 -18.69 -29.09
C ASP A 71 -79.80 -17.21 -29.49
N LEU A 72 -79.93 -16.94 -30.78
CA LEU A 72 -79.74 -15.62 -31.39
C LEU A 72 -80.99 -14.74 -31.33
N ASP A 73 -82.19 -15.33 -31.24
CA ASP A 73 -83.44 -14.60 -31.17
C ASP A 73 -84.12 -14.61 -29.80
N GLY A 74 -83.57 -15.41 -28.87
CA GLY A 74 -83.79 -15.35 -27.44
C GLY A 74 -85.05 -16.09 -26.97
N ASP A 75 -85.53 -17.06 -27.74
CA ASP A 75 -86.75 -17.83 -27.43
C ASP A 75 -86.50 -19.05 -26.51
N GLY A 76 -85.23 -19.38 -26.28
CA GLY A 76 -84.75 -20.46 -25.41
C GLY A 76 -84.41 -21.77 -26.14
N PHE A 77 -84.60 -21.88 -27.45
CA PHE A 77 -84.14 -23.00 -28.29
C PHE A 77 -82.89 -22.58 -29.08
N GLY A 78 -82.00 -23.50 -29.39
CA GLY A 78 -80.69 -23.18 -29.98
C GLY A 78 -79.68 -24.31 -29.84
N GLN A 79 -78.39 -24.00 -30.01
CA GLN A 79 -77.34 -25.03 -29.96
C GLN A 79 -76.43 -24.92 -28.73
N GLY A 80 -76.40 -26.01 -27.95
CA GLY A 80 -75.48 -26.30 -26.85
C GLY A 80 -76.16 -26.44 -25.48
N GLU A 81 -75.39 -26.84 -24.45
CA GLU A 81 -75.97 -27.21 -23.16
C GLU A 81 -76.57 -25.98 -22.46
N GLY A 82 -77.87 -26.04 -22.16
CA GLY A 82 -78.66 -24.94 -21.61
C GLY A 82 -79.84 -24.48 -22.48
N CYS A 83 -79.91 -24.89 -23.76
CA CYS A 83 -81.08 -24.63 -24.61
C CYS A 83 -82.20 -25.66 -24.38
N GLN A 84 -83.47 -25.27 -24.55
CA GLN A 84 -84.65 -26.15 -24.39
C GLN A 84 -84.78 -27.21 -25.50
N GLY A 85 -84.09 -27.03 -26.63
CA GLY A 85 -84.03 -27.95 -27.77
C GLY A 85 -83.41 -27.27 -29.00
N PRO A 86 -83.23 -27.97 -30.13
CA PRO A 86 -82.66 -27.36 -31.33
C PRO A 86 -83.64 -26.37 -31.96
N ASP A 87 -83.10 -25.23 -32.37
CA ASP A 87 -83.79 -24.27 -33.21
C ASP A 87 -83.40 -24.51 -34.68
N CYS A 88 -84.40 -24.76 -35.53
CA CYS A 88 -84.19 -25.03 -36.94
C CYS A 88 -83.97 -23.73 -37.74
N ASN A 89 -84.26 -22.55 -37.17
CA ASN A 89 -83.91 -21.24 -37.73
C ASN A 89 -83.82 -20.16 -36.63
N ASP A 90 -82.60 -19.95 -36.15
CA ASP A 90 -82.16 -19.10 -35.02
C ASP A 90 -82.29 -17.57 -35.24
N SER A 91 -83.23 -17.14 -36.10
CA SER A 91 -83.56 -15.74 -36.34
C SER A 91 -85.07 -15.48 -36.45
N ASP A 92 -85.89 -16.53 -36.25
CA ASP A 92 -87.34 -16.50 -36.18
C ASP A 92 -87.84 -17.33 -34.98
N SER A 93 -88.19 -16.63 -33.90
CA SER A 93 -88.57 -17.17 -32.58
C SER A 93 -89.87 -17.99 -32.52
N ASN A 94 -90.38 -18.43 -33.68
CA ASN A 94 -91.48 -19.39 -33.78
C ASN A 94 -91.06 -20.68 -34.50
N CYS A 95 -89.77 -20.85 -34.81
CA CYS A 95 -89.26 -21.90 -35.69
C CYS A 95 -88.35 -22.92 -34.98
N HIS A 96 -88.77 -23.38 -33.80
CA HIS A 96 -88.04 -24.40 -33.04
C HIS A 96 -88.61 -25.82 -33.22
N ALA A 97 -87.94 -26.80 -32.59
CA ALA A 97 -88.35 -28.20 -32.57
C ALA A 97 -89.87 -28.38 -32.33
N GLY A 98 -90.54 -29.09 -33.24
CA GLY A 98 -91.97 -29.41 -33.18
C GLY A 98 -92.93 -28.37 -33.76
N LEU A 99 -92.43 -27.25 -34.31
CA LEU A 99 -93.25 -26.30 -35.07
C LEU A 99 -92.89 -26.29 -36.56
N CYS A 100 -91.68 -25.83 -36.90
CA CYS A 100 -91.28 -25.63 -38.30
C CYS A 100 -90.26 -26.67 -38.81
N CYS A 101 -89.75 -27.54 -37.93
CA CYS A 101 -88.97 -28.72 -38.34
C CYS A 101 -89.98 -29.76 -38.88
N ILE A 102 -90.09 -29.92 -40.20
CA ILE A 102 -91.13 -30.70 -40.90
C ILE A 102 -90.83 -32.22 -40.88
N ASP A 103 -91.90 -33.03 -40.79
CA ASP A 103 -91.93 -34.52 -40.89
C ASP A 103 -91.33 -35.04 -42.23
N CYS A 104 -90.81 -36.28 -42.22
CA CYS A 104 -90.20 -36.95 -43.38
C CYS A 104 -91.00 -36.77 -44.69
N GLN A 105 -90.36 -36.19 -45.71
CA GLN A 105 -90.94 -36.09 -47.04
C GLN A 105 -90.60 -37.35 -47.83
N ASP A 106 -91.55 -38.28 -47.84
CA ASP A 106 -91.51 -39.58 -48.52
C ASP A 106 -92.69 -39.62 -49.52
N PHE A 107 -92.39 -39.51 -50.80
CA PHE A 107 -93.39 -39.28 -51.86
C PHE A 107 -93.99 -40.56 -52.45
N ASP A 108 -93.33 -41.71 -52.31
CA ASP A 108 -93.82 -43.00 -52.79
C ASP A 108 -94.20 -43.98 -51.66
N GLY A 109 -93.89 -43.62 -50.41
CA GLY A 109 -94.41 -44.19 -49.17
C GLY A 109 -93.62 -45.37 -48.62
N ASP A 110 -92.35 -45.51 -48.96
CA ASP A 110 -91.49 -46.63 -48.57
C ASP A 110 -90.72 -46.42 -47.25
N GLY A 111 -90.68 -45.18 -46.74
CA GLY A 111 -90.07 -44.77 -45.48
C GLY A 111 -88.69 -44.10 -45.56
N PHE A 112 -88.14 -43.89 -46.76
CA PHE A 112 -86.88 -43.16 -47.01
C PHE A 112 -87.17 -41.78 -47.67
N GLY A 113 -86.28 -40.80 -47.52
CA GLY A 113 -86.50 -39.44 -48.04
C GLY A 113 -85.67 -38.35 -47.35
N GLU A 114 -85.98 -37.07 -47.57
CA GLU A 114 -85.33 -35.94 -46.89
C GLU A 114 -86.17 -35.40 -45.70
N GLY A 115 -85.57 -35.45 -44.50
CA GLY A 115 -86.16 -34.95 -43.26
C GLY A 115 -85.63 -35.72 -42.05
N ALA A 116 -85.73 -35.13 -40.85
CA ALA A 116 -85.11 -35.68 -39.64
C ALA A 116 -85.70 -37.03 -39.14
N ASP A 117 -86.83 -37.47 -39.72
CA ASP A 117 -87.56 -38.70 -39.34
C ASP A 117 -87.60 -39.78 -40.45
N CYS A 118 -86.82 -39.65 -41.53
CA CYS A 118 -86.71 -40.69 -42.58
C CYS A 118 -85.73 -41.81 -42.16
N GLN A 119 -85.93 -43.06 -42.62
CA GLN A 119 -85.04 -44.19 -42.28
C GLN A 119 -83.66 -44.12 -42.96
N GLY A 120 -83.53 -43.28 -43.99
CA GLY A 120 -82.33 -43.02 -44.79
C GLY A 120 -82.69 -42.18 -46.01
N THR A 121 -81.74 -41.95 -46.92
CA THR A 121 -82.00 -41.15 -48.13
C THR A 121 -82.71 -41.98 -49.19
N ASP A 122 -83.76 -41.41 -49.80
CA ASP A 122 -84.35 -41.93 -51.04
C ASP A 122 -83.75 -41.17 -52.22
N CYS A 123 -83.32 -41.90 -53.25
CA CYS A 123 -82.69 -41.29 -54.42
C CYS A 123 -83.59 -41.27 -55.64
N ASP A 124 -84.75 -41.92 -55.60
CA ASP A 124 -85.81 -41.74 -56.58
C ASP A 124 -87.19 -41.94 -55.94
N ASP A 125 -87.72 -40.83 -55.43
CA ASP A 125 -89.05 -40.61 -54.83
C ASP A 125 -90.28 -41.05 -55.69
N SER A 126 -90.06 -41.76 -56.80
CA SER A 126 -91.11 -42.32 -57.65
C SER A 126 -90.99 -43.83 -57.91
N ASP A 127 -89.94 -44.49 -57.39
CA ASP A 127 -89.77 -45.95 -57.38
C ASP A 127 -89.52 -46.49 -55.94
N PRO A 128 -90.52 -47.13 -55.31
CA PRO A 128 -90.49 -47.53 -53.89
C PRO A 128 -89.58 -48.74 -53.59
N ASN A 129 -88.61 -49.01 -54.47
CA ASN A 129 -87.51 -49.95 -54.23
C ASN A 129 -86.15 -49.26 -54.39
N CYS A 130 -86.09 -47.92 -54.54
CA CYS A 130 -84.91 -47.15 -54.90
C CYS A 130 -84.33 -46.26 -53.80
N HIS A 131 -84.29 -46.78 -52.59
CA HIS A 131 -83.68 -46.14 -51.45
C HIS A 131 -82.19 -46.48 -51.27
N GLU A 132 -81.55 -45.85 -50.29
CA GLU A 132 -80.18 -46.11 -49.85
C GLU A 132 -79.89 -47.63 -49.77
N GLY A 133 -78.94 -48.09 -50.59
CA GLY A 133 -78.51 -49.49 -50.69
C GLY A 133 -79.17 -50.35 -51.78
N SER A 134 -80.16 -49.84 -52.53
CA SER A 134 -80.84 -50.58 -53.62
C SER A 134 -80.58 -50.03 -55.03
N CYS A 135 -80.80 -48.74 -55.30
CA CYS A 135 -80.50 -48.15 -56.62
C CYS A 135 -80.22 -46.64 -56.69
N CYS A 136 -79.96 -45.99 -55.56
CA CYS A 136 -79.08 -44.83 -55.50
C CYS A 136 -77.67 -45.24 -55.97
N SER A 137 -77.23 -45.15 -57.23
CA SER A 137 -77.65 -44.40 -58.40
C SER A 137 -76.86 -44.98 -59.55
N ARG A 138 -77.55 -45.29 -60.65
CA ARG A 138 -76.99 -45.59 -61.96
C ARG A 138 -76.03 -44.48 -62.42
N CYS A 139 -75.02 -44.90 -63.16
CA CYS A 139 -74.05 -44.03 -63.78
C CYS A 139 -74.65 -43.01 -64.76
N ALA A 140 -74.29 -41.73 -64.65
CA ALA A 140 -74.56 -40.72 -65.67
C ALA A 140 -73.45 -40.74 -66.73
N ASP A 141 -73.63 -41.53 -67.79
CA ASP A 141 -72.66 -41.84 -68.85
C ASP A 141 -73.24 -41.45 -70.25
N SER A 142 -72.65 -40.45 -70.90
CA SER A 142 -73.18 -39.84 -72.13
C SER A 142 -72.74 -40.52 -73.43
N ASP A 143 -71.59 -41.18 -73.46
CA ASP A 143 -71.04 -41.82 -74.67
C ASP A 143 -71.12 -43.37 -74.62
N GLY A 144 -71.53 -43.92 -73.48
CA GLY A 144 -72.03 -45.27 -73.30
C GLY A 144 -70.97 -46.32 -72.96
N ASP A 145 -69.85 -45.90 -72.37
CA ASP A 145 -68.72 -46.78 -72.01
C ASP A 145 -68.72 -47.30 -70.56
N GLY A 146 -69.59 -46.76 -69.70
CA GLY A 146 -69.85 -47.18 -68.32
C GLY A 146 -69.27 -46.28 -67.22
N TYR A 147 -68.67 -45.13 -67.54
CA TYR A 147 -68.05 -44.18 -66.60
C TYR A 147 -68.78 -42.82 -66.60
N GLY A 148 -68.73 -42.05 -65.49
CA GLY A 148 -69.54 -40.83 -65.30
C GLY A 148 -69.77 -40.41 -63.84
N ASP A 149 -70.72 -39.51 -63.59
CA ASP A 149 -71.04 -39.05 -62.22
C ASP A 149 -72.20 -39.85 -61.60
N GLY A 150 -71.90 -40.75 -60.65
CA GLY A 150 -72.88 -41.58 -59.93
C GLY A 150 -72.29 -42.88 -59.36
N PRO A 151 -72.81 -43.40 -58.23
CA PRO A 151 -72.20 -44.52 -57.49
C PRO A 151 -72.25 -45.91 -58.18
N ASP A 152 -73.03 -46.09 -59.25
CA ASP A 152 -72.98 -47.29 -60.11
C ASP A 152 -72.16 -47.06 -61.41
N CYS A 153 -71.44 -45.94 -61.55
CA CYS A 153 -70.41 -45.81 -62.58
C CYS A 153 -69.24 -46.72 -62.29
N LEU A 154 -68.58 -47.22 -63.34
CA LEU A 154 -67.30 -47.90 -63.17
C LEU A 154 -66.21 -46.95 -62.61
N GLY A 155 -66.44 -45.62 -62.67
CA GLY A 155 -65.63 -44.51 -62.15
C GLY A 155 -66.05 -43.17 -62.79
N PRO A 156 -65.46 -42.02 -62.41
CA PRO A 156 -65.77 -40.72 -63.02
C PRO A 156 -65.34 -40.67 -64.50
N ASP A 157 -66.18 -40.06 -65.33
CA ASP A 157 -65.86 -39.63 -66.69
C ASP A 157 -65.64 -38.11 -66.67
N CYS A 158 -64.66 -37.67 -67.44
CA CYS A 158 -64.10 -36.33 -67.53
C CYS A 158 -64.13 -35.82 -68.97
N ASN A 159 -64.57 -36.63 -69.95
CA ASN A 159 -64.90 -36.16 -71.29
C ASN A 159 -65.94 -37.05 -72.00
N ASP A 160 -67.20 -36.78 -71.68
CA ASP A 160 -68.46 -37.34 -72.22
C ASP A 160 -68.68 -37.34 -73.76
N ASP A 161 -67.70 -36.91 -74.59
CA ASP A 161 -67.80 -36.91 -76.06
C ASP A 161 -66.86 -37.95 -76.74
N ASP A 162 -66.02 -38.70 -75.99
CA ASP A 162 -65.05 -39.68 -76.52
C ASP A 162 -64.99 -40.99 -75.70
N SER A 163 -65.70 -42.01 -76.18
CA SER A 163 -65.81 -43.38 -75.59
C SER A 163 -64.51 -44.19 -75.41
N SER A 164 -63.34 -43.57 -75.63
CA SER A 164 -62.03 -44.15 -75.30
C SER A 164 -61.35 -43.44 -74.13
N CYS A 165 -62.04 -42.50 -73.50
CA CYS A 165 -61.54 -41.51 -72.57
C CYS A 165 -62.29 -41.59 -71.24
N HIS A 166 -62.07 -42.67 -70.50
CA HIS A 166 -62.71 -42.91 -69.22
C HIS A 166 -61.73 -43.63 -68.27
N ASP A 167 -61.83 -43.37 -66.96
CA ASP A 167 -61.01 -43.99 -65.90
C ASP A 167 -59.51 -44.11 -66.23
N GLY A 168 -58.88 -42.93 -66.28
CA GLY A 168 -57.44 -42.76 -66.38
C GLY A 168 -56.85 -42.91 -67.78
N SER A 169 -57.65 -43.09 -68.85
CA SER A 169 -57.07 -43.28 -70.19
C SER A 169 -57.00 -42.04 -71.09
N CYS A 170 -57.85 -41.01 -70.98
CA CYS A 170 -57.71 -39.77 -71.79
C CYS A 170 -58.30 -38.51 -71.13
N CYS A 171 -58.52 -38.58 -69.83
CA CYS A 171 -59.57 -37.88 -69.15
C CYS A 171 -58.89 -37.28 -67.92
N ASP A 172 -58.76 -35.95 -67.86
CA ASP A 172 -57.82 -35.18 -67.01
C ASP A 172 -58.10 -35.26 -65.49
N ALA A 173 -58.61 -36.40 -65.01
CA ALA A 173 -58.39 -36.87 -63.66
C ALA A 173 -57.10 -37.68 -63.66
N CYS A 174 -56.07 -37.02 -63.17
CA CYS A 174 -54.80 -37.64 -62.97
C CYS A 174 -54.93 -38.70 -61.85
N PRO A 175 -54.17 -39.80 -61.91
CA PRO A 175 -54.22 -40.88 -60.91
C PRO A 175 -54.25 -40.36 -59.48
N GLU A 176 -54.88 -41.08 -58.54
CA GLU A 176 -55.00 -40.65 -57.12
C GLU A 176 -53.65 -40.10 -56.59
N GLY A 177 -53.62 -38.80 -56.27
CA GLY A 177 -52.40 -38.03 -55.93
C GLY A 177 -51.89 -37.07 -57.00
N GLN A 178 -52.49 -37.05 -58.20
CA GLN A 178 -52.07 -36.22 -59.33
C GLN A 178 -53.16 -35.18 -59.72
N VAL A 179 -52.77 -34.05 -60.33
CA VAL A 179 -53.66 -32.96 -60.82
C VAL A 179 -53.28 -32.59 -62.26
N ASP A 180 -54.27 -32.21 -63.07
CA ASP A 180 -54.04 -31.78 -64.46
C ASP A 180 -53.51 -30.33 -64.52
N CYS A 181 -52.30 -30.20 -65.07
CA CYS A 181 -51.59 -28.94 -65.21
C CYS A 181 -51.59 -28.39 -66.64
N GLY A 182 -52.51 -28.87 -67.49
CA GLY A 182 -52.74 -28.40 -68.86
C GLY A 182 -51.75 -28.91 -69.90
N ASN A 183 -50.74 -29.69 -69.49
CA ASN A 183 -49.80 -30.42 -70.36
C ASN A 183 -49.80 -31.93 -70.10
N GLY A 184 -50.86 -32.44 -69.47
CA GLY A 184 -50.98 -33.80 -68.98
C GLY A 184 -50.93 -33.88 -67.46
N CYS A 185 -51.07 -35.11 -66.98
CA CYS A 185 -51.24 -35.40 -65.57
C CYS A 185 -49.95 -35.39 -64.76
N THR A 186 -49.97 -34.61 -63.68
CA THR A 186 -48.80 -34.40 -62.83
C THR A 186 -49.08 -34.76 -61.39
N ASP A 187 -48.19 -35.56 -60.78
CA ASP A 187 -48.28 -35.92 -59.37
C ASP A 187 -48.01 -34.73 -58.46
N VAL A 188 -49.03 -33.98 -58.06
CA VAL A 188 -48.81 -32.84 -57.16
C VAL A 188 -48.47 -33.27 -55.74
N THR A 189 -48.53 -34.56 -55.42
CA THR A 189 -48.07 -35.09 -54.14
C THR A 189 -46.58 -35.44 -54.14
N ARG A 190 -45.95 -35.61 -55.31
CA ARG A 190 -44.56 -36.08 -55.45
C ARG A 190 -43.69 -35.41 -56.51
N ASP A 191 -44.28 -34.68 -57.44
CA ASP A 191 -43.55 -33.93 -58.46
C ASP A 191 -43.04 -32.61 -57.86
N ALA A 192 -41.72 -32.52 -57.72
CA ALA A 192 -41.05 -31.33 -57.22
C ALA A 192 -41.26 -30.09 -58.11
N GLU A 193 -41.67 -30.21 -59.37
CA GLU A 193 -41.95 -29.04 -60.23
C GLU A 193 -43.42 -28.57 -60.16
N ASN A 194 -44.29 -29.30 -59.45
CA ASN A 194 -45.74 -29.08 -59.40
C ASN A 194 -46.35 -29.48 -58.04
N CYS A 195 -45.67 -29.21 -56.93
CA CYS A 195 -46.03 -29.70 -55.62
C CYS A 195 -47.16 -28.90 -54.96
N GLY A 196 -48.21 -29.59 -54.51
CA GLY A 196 -49.42 -28.99 -53.95
C GLY A 196 -50.33 -28.29 -54.97
N GLY A 197 -49.86 -28.13 -56.22
CA GLY A 197 -50.61 -27.56 -57.31
C GLY A 197 -49.74 -27.30 -58.56
N CYS A 198 -50.41 -27.08 -59.67
CA CYS A 198 -49.75 -26.93 -60.97
C CYS A 198 -48.83 -25.70 -61.07
N GLY A 199 -47.59 -25.91 -61.49
CA GLY A 199 -46.57 -24.86 -61.65
C GLY A 199 -45.96 -24.34 -60.35
N ILE A 200 -46.26 -25.00 -59.22
CA ILE A 200 -45.61 -24.74 -57.93
C ILE A 200 -44.39 -25.65 -57.85
N ALA A 201 -43.26 -25.18 -58.34
CA ALA A 201 -42.00 -25.89 -58.15
C ALA A 201 -41.49 -25.67 -56.73
N CYS A 202 -41.11 -26.76 -56.07
CA CYS A 202 -40.32 -26.73 -54.86
C CYS A 202 -38.97 -26.08 -55.13
N ASP A 203 -38.42 -25.46 -54.11
CA ASP A 203 -37.11 -24.83 -54.19
C ASP A 203 -36.02 -25.90 -54.35
N PRO A 204 -34.84 -25.54 -54.91
CA PRO A 204 -33.77 -26.51 -55.16
C PRO A 204 -33.33 -27.24 -53.87
N GLY A 205 -33.61 -28.54 -53.77
CA GLY A 205 -33.26 -29.39 -52.62
C GLY A 205 -34.46 -30.05 -51.96
N GLU A 206 -35.63 -29.45 -52.09
CA GLU A 206 -36.89 -29.98 -51.55
C GLU A 206 -37.43 -31.17 -52.38
N GLN A 207 -38.13 -32.07 -51.71
CA GLN A 207 -38.92 -33.12 -52.32
C GLN A 207 -40.39 -32.89 -52.05
N CYS A 208 -41.22 -33.06 -53.07
CA CYS A 208 -42.65 -33.02 -52.86
C CYS A 208 -43.11 -34.31 -52.14
N SER A 209 -43.77 -34.17 -51.01
CA SER A 209 -44.41 -35.28 -50.30
C SER A 209 -45.74 -34.82 -49.71
N ASP A 210 -46.80 -35.60 -49.94
CA ASP A 210 -48.17 -35.31 -49.49
C ASP A 210 -48.66 -33.89 -49.83
N SER A 211 -48.29 -33.42 -51.03
CA SER A 211 -48.68 -32.10 -51.57
C SER A 211 -48.03 -30.90 -50.89
N ALA A 212 -46.96 -31.11 -50.12
CA ALA A 212 -46.10 -30.07 -49.58
C ALA A 212 -44.65 -30.28 -50.06
N CYS A 213 -43.97 -29.18 -50.37
CA CYS A 213 -42.53 -29.22 -50.56
C CYS A 213 -41.91 -29.40 -49.17
N LEU A 214 -41.25 -30.54 -48.97
CA LEU A 214 -40.59 -30.88 -47.73
C LEU A 214 -39.11 -31.06 -48.00
N CYS A 215 -38.32 -30.60 -47.06
CA CYS A 215 -36.93 -30.97 -47.00
C CYS A 215 -36.80 -32.34 -46.34
N PRO A 216 -36.19 -33.33 -47.02
CA PRO A 216 -36.00 -34.64 -46.44
C PRO A 216 -34.77 -34.62 -45.55
N ASP A 217 -35.01 -34.67 -44.24
CA ASP A 217 -34.03 -35.00 -43.20
C ASP A 217 -33.43 -36.40 -43.51
N ALA A 218 -32.22 -36.40 -44.06
CA ALA A 218 -31.62 -37.59 -44.66
C ALA A 218 -30.87 -38.46 -43.64
N ASP A 219 -30.48 -37.92 -42.49
CA ASP A 219 -29.84 -38.65 -41.40
C ASP A 219 -30.75 -38.89 -40.17
N GLY A 220 -31.90 -38.22 -40.11
CA GLY A 220 -32.99 -38.44 -39.17
C GLY A 220 -32.86 -37.68 -37.85
N ASP A 221 -32.08 -36.60 -37.80
CA ASP A 221 -31.85 -35.81 -36.57
C ASP A 221 -32.88 -34.69 -36.33
N GLY A 222 -33.73 -34.43 -37.33
CA GLY A 222 -34.80 -33.45 -37.30
C GLY A 222 -34.44 -32.07 -37.83
N PHE A 223 -33.28 -31.89 -38.46
CA PHE A 223 -32.88 -30.71 -39.23
C PHE A 223 -32.66 -31.10 -40.71
N ASP A 224 -32.67 -30.12 -41.61
CA ASP A 224 -32.53 -30.38 -43.05
C ASP A 224 -31.83 -29.23 -43.80
N THR A 225 -31.27 -29.52 -44.97
CA THR A 225 -30.35 -28.60 -45.67
C THR A 225 -31.00 -27.54 -46.55
N CYS A 226 -32.32 -27.56 -46.75
CA CYS A 226 -32.97 -26.58 -47.64
C CYS A 226 -33.53 -25.33 -46.95
N ASP A 227 -33.38 -25.21 -45.62
CA ASP A 227 -33.95 -24.10 -44.83
C ASP A 227 -33.11 -22.80 -44.79
N ALA A 228 -32.32 -22.51 -45.81
CA ALA A 228 -31.43 -21.33 -45.81
C ALA A 228 -32.16 -19.96 -45.98
N ALA A 229 -33.50 -19.91 -45.98
CA ALA A 229 -34.23 -18.66 -46.26
C ALA A 229 -35.63 -18.54 -45.62
N ALA A 230 -35.71 -18.40 -44.29
CA ALA A 230 -36.70 -17.55 -43.59
C ALA A 230 -38.21 -17.66 -43.96
N ALA A 231 -38.72 -18.79 -44.48
CA ALA A 231 -40.15 -18.91 -44.81
C ALA A 231 -40.72 -20.35 -44.87
N HIS A 232 -40.36 -21.22 -43.92
CA HIS A 232 -41.10 -22.47 -43.68
C HIS A 232 -41.56 -22.64 -42.22
N ASP A 233 -42.66 -23.39 -42.02
CA ASP A 233 -43.60 -23.33 -40.88
C ASP A 233 -43.17 -24.11 -39.62
N ASP A 234 -41.99 -24.72 -39.61
CA ASP A 234 -41.53 -25.51 -38.45
C ASP A 234 -40.60 -24.72 -37.50
N GLY A 235 -40.05 -23.59 -37.97
CA GLY A 235 -39.27 -22.65 -37.19
C GLY A 235 -37.86 -23.12 -36.80
N LYS A 236 -37.29 -24.11 -37.48
CA LYS A 236 -35.93 -24.60 -37.22
C LYS A 236 -34.88 -23.95 -38.12
N PRO A 237 -33.59 -23.92 -37.71
CA PRO A 237 -32.49 -23.46 -38.56
C PRO A 237 -32.08 -24.57 -39.55
N ALA A 238 -31.47 -24.17 -40.67
CA ALA A 238 -30.99 -25.10 -41.70
C ALA A 238 -29.80 -25.93 -41.22
N ASP A 239 -29.84 -27.23 -41.49
CA ASP A 239 -28.69 -28.11 -41.41
C ASP A 239 -27.65 -27.76 -42.48
N CYS A 240 -26.38 -27.87 -42.12
CA CYS A 240 -25.24 -27.68 -43.00
C CYS A 240 -24.69 -29.00 -43.57
N ASP A 241 -25.03 -30.16 -42.98
CA ASP A 241 -24.71 -31.49 -43.53
C ASP A 241 -25.78 -32.57 -43.21
N ASP A 242 -26.86 -32.60 -44.03
CA ASP A 242 -27.97 -33.59 -44.00
C ASP A 242 -27.56 -35.07 -44.08
N SER A 243 -26.27 -35.35 -44.23
CA SER A 243 -25.76 -36.71 -44.32
C SER A 243 -25.12 -37.20 -43.02
N ASP A 244 -24.99 -36.34 -42.02
CA ASP A 244 -24.37 -36.62 -40.73
C ASP A 244 -25.16 -36.02 -39.56
N SER A 245 -25.95 -36.88 -38.90
CA SER A 245 -26.79 -36.54 -37.72
C SER A 245 -26.04 -35.94 -36.50
N SER A 246 -24.71 -35.82 -36.59
CA SER A 246 -23.88 -35.15 -35.60
C SER A 246 -23.52 -33.70 -35.96
N VAL A 247 -23.90 -33.26 -37.15
CA VAL A 247 -23.74 -31.90 -37.66
C VAL A 247 -25.15 -31.34 -37.89
N ASN A 248 -25.58 -30.42 -37.02
CA ASN A 248 -26.87 -29.73 -37.13
C ASN A 248 -26.91 -28.49 -36.23
N PRO A 249 -27.86 -27.56 -36.40
CA PRO A 249 -27.87 -26.27 -35.70
C PRO A 249 -28.00 -26.29 -34.17
N VAL A 250 -28.21 -27.45 -33.57
CA VAL A 250 -28.24 -27.63 -32.11
C VAL A 250 -27.21 -28.64 -31.62
N ALA A 251 -26.37 -29.14 -32.53
CA ALA A 251 -25.24 -29.98 -32.20
C ALA A 251 -24.28 -29.19 -31.33
N LEU A 252 -23.56 -29.93 -30.48
CA LEU A 252 -22.48 -29.35 -29.70
C LEU A 252 -21.22 -29.41 -30.56
N GLU A 253 -20.59 -28.26 -30.74
CA GLU A 253 -19.30 -28.12 -31.40
C GLU A 253 -18.24 -29.11 -30.87
N VAL A 254 -17.50 -29.72 -31.79
CA VAL A 254 -16.38 -30.62 -31.51
C VAL A 254 -15.08 -29.96 -31.95
N CYS A 255 -14.44 -29.29 -31.00
CA CYS A 255 -13.21 -28.52 -31.21
C CYS A 255 -12.08 -29.29 -31.94
N GLY A 256 -11.42 -28.62 -32.89
CA GLY A 256 -10.16 -29.04 -33.50
C GLY A 256 -10.26 -30.09 -34.61
N ASN A 257 -11.46 -30.31 -35.17
CA ASN A 257 -11.70 -31.32 -36.21
C ASN A 257 -11.99 -30.73 -37.61
N LEU A 258 -11.98 -29.39 -37.73
CA LEU A 258 -12.22 -28.60 -38.94
C LEU A 258 -13.63 -28.70 -39.56
N SER A 259 -14.59 -29.21 -38.79
CA SER A 259 -16.01 -29.23 -39.14
C SER A 259 -16.76 -28.14 -38.35
N ASP A 260 -17.88 -27.66 -38.89
CA ASP A 260 -18.81 -26.71 -38.23
C ASP A 260 -20.02 -27.56 -37.82
N GLU A 261 -20.00 -28.12 -36.61
CA GLU A 261 -21.04 -29.06 -36.17
C GLU A 261 -22.37 -28.36 -35.93
N ASP A 262 -22.36 -27.11 -35.46
CA ASP A 262 -23.55 -26.35 -35.09
C ASP A 262 -24.07 -25.41 -36.19
N CYS A 263 -23.48 -25.51 -37.38
CA CYS A 263 -23.91 -24.80 -38.58
C CYS A 263 -24.01 -23.28 -38.42
N SER A 264 -23.27 -22.69 -37.46
CA SER A 264 -23.28 -21.25 -37.18
C SER A 264 -22.41 -20.45 -38.17
N GLY A 265 -21.69 -21.13 -39.08
CA GLY A 265 -20.87 -20.52 -40.12
C GLY A 265 -19.47 -20.10 -39.62
N GLY A 266 -19.08 -20.54 -38.43
CA GLY A 266 -17.72 -20.44 -37.90
C GLY A 266 -16.93 -21.70 -38.24
N LEU A 267 -15.83 -21.56 -38.98
CA LEU A 267 -14.87 -22.68 -39.07
C LEU A 267 -14.01 -22.65 -37.80
N ASP A 268 -14.08 -23.73 -37.01
CA ASP A 268 -13.12 -24.30 -36.04
C ASP A 268 -12.01 -23.37 -35.50
N ASP A 269 -12.04 -23.15 -34.18
CA ASP A 269 -11.08 -22.38 -33.38
C ASP A 269 -9.67 -23.00 -33.44
N VAL A 270 -8.76 -22.34 -34.15
CA VAL A 270 -7.39 -22.81 -34.35
C VAL A 270 -6.50 -22.33 -33.21
N ASP A 271 -5.97 -23.26 -32.41
CA ASP A 271 -4.76 -23.09 -31.57
C ASP A 271 -3.64 -22.46 -32.43
N SER A 272 -3.57 -21.13 -32.41
CA SER A 272 -2.86 -20.36 -33.43
C SER A 272 -1.37 -20.25 -33.13
N ASP A 273 -0.97 -20.35 -31.86
CA ASP A 273 0.41 -20.41 -31.40
C ASP A 273 0.94 -21.83 -31.14
N GLY A 274 0.06 -22.83 -31.01
CA GLY A 274 0.40 -24.25 -30.89
C GLY A 274 0.69 -24.73 -29.47
N ASP A 275 0.24 -24.01 -28.43
CA ASP A 275 0.48 -24.35 -27.03
C ASP A 275 -0.48 -25.41 -26.45
N GLY A 276 -1.52 -25.75 -27.22
CA GLY A 276 -2.51 -26.76 -26.89
C GLY A 276 -3.74 -26.24 -26.13
N PHE A 277 -3.84 -24.93 -25.93
CA PHE A 277 -5.06 -24.22 -25.54
C PHE A 277 -5.66 -23.52 -26.78
N VAL A 278 -6.92 -23.11 -26.69
CA VAL A 278 -7.65 -22.45 -27.80
C VAL A 278 -8.31 -21.19 -27.23
N ALA A 279 -8.49 -20.17 -28.06
CA ALA A 279 -9.03 -18.88 -27.63
C ALA A 279 -10.30 -18.99 -26.76
N ALA A 280 -10.36 -18.16 -25.72
CA ALA A 280 -11.56 -18.00 -24.91
C ALA A 280 -12.70 -17.45 -25.77
N ALA A 281 -13.85 -18.15 -25.69
CA ALA A 281 -15.03 -18.00 -26.53
C ALA A 281 -15.31 -16.56 -27.00
N ASP A 282 -15.77 -16.45 -28.25
CA ASP A 282 -16.21 -15.19 -28.81
C ASP A 282 -17.35 -14.53 -27.98
N ALA A 283 -17.65 -13.26 -28.29
CA ALA A 283 -18.65 -12.47 -27.58
C ALA A 283 -20.10 -13.03 -27.64
N ALA A 284 -20.34 -14.15 -28.33
CA ALA A 284 -21.64 -14.80 -28.44
C ALA A 284 -21.84 -15.98 -27.45
N GLY A 285 -20.79 -16.45 -26.77
CA GLY A 285 -20.90 -17.43 -25.68
C GLY A 285 -21.25 -18.85 -26.12
N ASN A 286 -20.75 -19.28 -27.28
CA ASN A 286 -20.94 -20.64 -27.79
C ASN A 286 -19.87 -21.63 -27.29
N ALA A 287 -20.16 -22.92 -27.34
CA ALA A 287 -19.57 -23.98 -26.51
C ALA A 287 -18.10 -24.41 -26.78
N CYS A 288 -17.29 -23.61 -27.47
CA CYS A 288 -15.85 -23.81 -27.64
C CYS A 288 -15.03 -22.86 -26.75
N GLY A 289 -15.50 -22.63 -25.52
CA GLY A 289 -14.74 -21.85 -24.53
C GLY A 289 -13.45 -22.56 -24.15
N GLY A 290 -12.36 -22.24 -24.84
CA GLY A 290 -11.04 -22.42 -24.27
C GLY A 290 -10.79 -21.41 -23.15
N ASP A 291 -9.76 -21.66 -22.36
CA ASP A 291 -9.37 -20.79 -21.25
C ASP A 291 -8.19 -19.87 -21.68
N ASP A 292 -7.80 -19.87 -22.97
CA ASP A 292 -6.69 -19.06 -23.51
C ASP A 292 -7.11 -17.60 -23.80
N CYS A 293 -6.44 -16.66 -23.15
CA CYS A 293 -6.73 -15.25 -23.24
C CYS A 293 -5.92 -14.50 -24.32
N ASP A 294 -4.88 -15.12 -24.92
CA ASP A 294 -4.17 -14.63 -26.11
C ASP A 294 -3.63 -15.80 -26.97
N ASP A 295 -4.50 -16.36 -27.80
CA ASP A 295 -4.29 -17.46 -28.78
C ASP A 295 -3.27 -17.12 -29.91
N THR A 296 -2.47 -16.09 -29.72
CA THR A 296 -1.33 -15.73 -30.59
C THR A 296 0.01 -15.75 -29.87
N ASP A 297 0.05 -16.05 -28.57
CA ASP A 297 1.25 -16.09 -27.72
C ASP A 297 1.30 -17.37 -26.86
N GLU A 298 2.19 -18.30 -27.22
CA GLU A 298 2.41 -19.60 -26.55
C GLU A 298 2.75 -19.53 -25.04
N ALA A 299 3.00 -18.32 -24.52
CA ALA A 299 3.29 -18.05 -23.12
C ALA A 299 2.07 -17.63 -22.29
N VAL A 300 0.92 -17.37 -22.93
CA VAL A 300 -0.30 -16.82 -22.31
C VAL A 300 -1.40 -17.87 -22.42
N ASN A 301 -1.51 -18.72 -21.41
CA ASN A 301 -2.50 -19.79 -21.37
C ASN A 301 -2.74 -20.29 -19.94
N PRO A 302 -3.83 -21.03 -19.69
CA PRO A 302 -4.23 -21.56 -18.37
C PRO A 302 -3.21 -22.39 -17.58
N ALA A 303 -2.16 -22.87 -18.24
CA ALA A 303 -1.09 -23.64 -17.61
C ALA A 303 0.24 -22.88 -17.53
N ALA A 304 0.27 -21.63 -17.98
CA ALA A 304 1.42 -20.75 -17.83
C ALA A 304 1.68 -20.44 -16.36
N ILE A 305 2.87 -19.91 -16.10
CA ILE A 305 3.25 -19.39 -14.78
C ILE A 305 3.38 -17.89 -14.96
N GLU A 306 2.68 -17.14 -14.12
CA GLU A 306 2.76 -15.68 -14.06
C GLU A 306 4.21 -15.17 -14.08
N SER A 307 4.46 -14.30 -15.05
CA SER A 307 5.67 -13.54 -15.21
C SER A 307 5.36 -12.07 -14.98
N CYS A 308 6.24 -11.34 -14.30
CA CYS A 308 6.04 -9.92 -14.03
C CYS A 308 6.15 -9.09 -15.34
N ASN A 309 5.07 -9.00 -16.12
CA ASN A 309 5.04 -8.44 -17.47
C ASN A 309 3.75 -7.65 -17.81
N LEU A 310 2.79 -7.54 -16.87
CA LEU A 310 1.45 -6.92 -17.05
C LEU A 310 0.51 -7.70 -17.98
N VAL A 311 0.79 -8.97 -18.22
CA VAL A 311 -0.07 -9.92 -18.94
C VAL A 311 -0.63 -10.89 -17.90
N ASP A 312 -1.89 -11.25 -18.07
CA ASP A 312 -2.52 -12.37 -17.35
C ASP A 312 -2.03 -13.63 -18.06
N ASP A 313 -0.84 -14.13 -17.68
CA ASP A 313 -0.19 -15.21 -18.41
C ASP A 313 -0.98 -16.51 -18.19
N ASP A 314 -1.57 -16.73 -17.02
CA ASP A 314 -2.33 -17.94 -16.69
C ASP A 314 -3.86 -17.84 -16.89
N CYS A 315 -4.33 -16.72 -17.43
CA CYS A 315 -5.71 -16.47 -17.83
C CYS A 315 -6.75 -16.70 -16.71
N ASP A 316 -6.36 -16.56 -15.43
CA ASP A 316 -7.27 -16.70 -14.29
C ASP A 316 -8.09 -15.42 -14.00
N GLY A 317 -7.78 -14.32 -14.71
CA GLY A 317 -8.41 -13.02 -14.59
C GLY A 317 -7.76 -12.09 -13.57
N ALA A 318 -6.68 -12.51 -12.92
CA ALA A 318 -5.73 -11.63 -12.23
C ALA A 318 -4.57 -11.27 -13.18
N THR A 319 -3.57 -10.55 -12.68
CA THR A 319 -2.45 -10.09 -13.51
C THR A 319 -1.26 -9.95 -12.58
N ASP A 320 -0.16 -10.62 -12.92
CA ASP A 320 1.07 -10.69 -12.15
C ASP A 320 0.89 -11.18 -10.68
N GLU A 321 -0.12 -11.99 -10.39
CA GLU A 321 -0.33 -12.60 -9.07
C GLU A 321 0.70 -13.69 -8.77
N ASP A 322 0.88 -13.99 -7.47
CA ASP A 322 1.84 -14.97 -6.94
C ASP A 322 3.30 -14.84 -7.47
N THR A 323 3.64 -13.70 -8.09
CA THR A 323 4.95 -13.41 -8.69
C THR A 323 5.90 -12.83 -7.64
N GLU A 324 6.19 -13.64 -6.61
CA GLU A 324 7.17 -13.31 -5.57
C GLU A 324 8.54 -13.92 -5.91
N GLN A 325 9.59 -13.09 -5.93
CA GLN A 325 10.95 -13.56 -6.19
C GLN A 325 11.88 -13.31 -4.99
N ARG A 326 12.65 -14.34 -4.60
CA ARG A 326 13.71 -14.19 -3.60
C ARG A 326 14.82 -13.27 -4.13
N CYS A 327 15.31 -12.38 -3.26
CA CYS A 327 16.34 -11.41 -3.59
C CYS A 327 17.33 -11.21 -2.45
N TYR A 328 18.56 -10.85 -2.79
CA TYR A 328 19.58 -10.43 -1.83
C TYR A 328 20.64 -9.60 -2.57
N ASP A 329 20.75 -8.32 -2.23
CA ASP A 329 21.64 -7.38 -2.94
C ASP A 329 23.07 -7.36 -2.35
N GLY A 330 23.31 -8.14 -1.28
CA GLY A 330 24.60 -8.23 -0.61
C GLY A 330 25.58 -9.22 -1.27
N PRO A 331 26.84 -9.29 -0.81
CA PRO A 331 27.78 -10.32 -1.23
C PRO A 331 27.21 -11.73 -1.00
N ALA A 332 27.36 -12.64 -1.96
CA ALA A 332 26.73 -13.97 -1.88
C ALA A 332 27.19 -14.81 -0.68
N ASP A 333 28.36 -14.52 -0.12
CA ASP A 333 28.95 -15.17 1.05
C ASP A 333 28.41 -14.65 2.39
N THR A 334 27.67 -13.54 2.42
CA THR A 334 27.05 -12.98 3.63
C THR A 334 25.58 -13.37 3.79
N GLU A 335 24.95 -14.01 2.78
CA GLU A 335 23.54 -14.43 2.86
C GLU A 335 23.36 -15.53 3.92
N GLY A 336 22.57 -15.25 4.96
CA GLY A 336 22.27 -16.20 6.03
C GLY A 336 23.37 -16.31 7.09
N VAL A 337 24.36 -15.42 7.06
CA VAL A 337 25.40 -15.27 8.10
C VAL A 337 24.96 -14.14 9.05
N GLY A 338 25.14 -14.34 10.35
CA GLY A 338 24.75 -13.34 11.34
C GLY A 338 23.26 -12.98 11.28
N ILE A 339 22.98 -11.67 11.20
CA ILE A 339 21.62 -11.15 11.02
C ILE A 339 21.20 -11.03 9.55
N CYS A 340 22.14 -11.18 8.61
CA CYS A 340 21.89 -10.99 7.20
C CYS A 340 20.95 -12.05 6.63
N ARG A 341 20.00 -11.60 5.82
CA ARG A 341 19.03 -12.48 5.17
C ARG A 341 18.52 -11.89 3.87
N ALA A 342 18.17 -12.80 2.96
CA ALA A 342 17.41 -12.48 1.75
C ALA A 342 16.04 -11.87 2.08
N GLY A 343 15.56 -11.04 1.18
CA GLY A 343 14.21 -10.49 1.15
C GLY A 343 13.37 -11.11 0.04
N LEU A 344 12.26 -10.42 -0.26
CA LEU A 344 11.36 -10.72 -1.37
C LEU A 344 11.18 -9.46 -2.23
N MET A 345 11.10 -9.66 -3.54
CA MET A 345 10.60 -8.68 -4.50
C MET A 345 9.17 -9.07 -4.86
N TYR A 346 8.32 -8.06 -5.03
CA TYR A 346 6.95 -8.19 -5.47
C TYR A 346 6.83 -7.60 -6.86
N CYS A 347 6.06 -8.22 -7.74
CA CYS A 347 5.69 -7.57 -8.99
C CYS A 347 4.75 -6.39 -8.70
N ILE A 348 5.09 -5.19 -9.20
CA ILE A 348 4.25 -4.00 -9.09
C ILE A 348 4.34 -3.25 -10.42
N ASP A 349 3.21 -3.12 -11.11
CA ASP A 349 3.11 -2.42 -12.40
C ASP A 349 4.08 -2.96 -13.47
N GLY A 350 4.29 -4.29 -13.56
CA GLY A 350 5.16 -4.92 -14.56
C GLY A 350 6.66 -4.84 -14.28
N GLU A 351 7.06 -4.35 -13.10
CA GLU A 351 8.44 -4.36 -12.67
C GLU A 351 8.56 -4.96 -11.25
N PHE A 352 9.62 -5.74 -11.03
CA PHE A 352 9.95 -6.19 -9.67
C PHE A 352 10.30 -4.99 -8.79
N SER A 353 9.67 -4.93 -7.63
CA SER A 353 9.98 -3.96 -6.59
C SER A 353 11.44 -4.07 -6.14
N SER A 354 11.90 -3.08 -5.36
CA SER A 354 13.12 -3.28 -4.61
C SER A 354 13.01 -4.47 -3.65
N CYS A 355 14.15 -5.08 -3.34
CA CYS A 355 14.20 -6.22 -2.44
C CYS A 355 13.78 -5.82 -1.01
N SER A 356 12.56 -6.21 -0.63
CA SER A 356 11.92 -5.86 0.63
C SER A 356 12.22 -6.90 1.71
N GLY A 357 12.52 -6.44 2.93
CA GLY A 357 12.78 -7.32 4.07
C GLY A 357 14.18 -7.95 4.11
N GLN A 358 15.04 -7.67 3.13
CA GLN A 358 16.46 -8.04 3.21
C GLN A 358 17.18 -7.32 4.35
N VAL A 359 18.19 -7.98 4.90
CA VAL A 359 19.14 -7.38 5.86
C VAL A 359 20.53 -7.55 5.26
N LEU A 360 21.16 -6.42 4.93
CA LEU A 360 22.48 -6.35 4.30
C LEU A 360 23.58 -6.13 5.35
N PRO A 361 24.84 -6.50 5.04
CA PRO A 361 26.00 -6.20 5.86
C PRO A 361 26.10 -4.72 6.22
N ALA A 362 26.29 -4.43 7.50
CA ALA A 362 26.54 -3.11 8.04
C ALA A 362 27.76 -3.15 8.96
N PRO A 363 28.48 -2.03 9.20
CA PRO A 363 29.59 -2.04 10.14
C PRO A 363 29.17 -2.50 11.54
N GLU A 364 30.02 -3.31 12.18
CA GLU A 364 29.81 -3.85 13.52
C GLU A 364 29.38 -2.78 14.54
N ALA A 365 28.36 -3.11 15.33
CA ALA A 365 27.96 -2.38 16.51
C ALA A 365 28.01 -3.31 17.72
N CYS A 366 28.52 -2.82 18.85
CA CYS A 366 28.60 -3.59 20.09
C CYS A 366 27.20 -3.94 20.65
N ASN A 367 26.61 -5.01 20.13
CA ASN A 367 25.22 -5.39 20.37
C ASN A 367 25.05 -6.92 20.54
N GLY A 368 26.13 -7.70 20.39
CA GLY A 368 26.12 -9.15 20.51
C GLY A 368 25.60 -9.86 19.25
N MET A 369 25.56 -9.16 18.12
CA MET A 369 25.17 -9.66 16.81
C MET A 369 26.33 -9.47 15.82
N ASP A 370 26.26 -10.23 14.74
CA ASP A 370 27.15 -10.16 13.58
C ASP A 370 26.44 -9.27 12.54
N ASP A 371 26.72 -7.97 12.59
CA ASP A 371 26.07 -6.92 11.78
C ASP A 371 26.67 -6.84 10.37
N ASP A 372 27.97 -7.16 10.23
CA ASP A 372 28.68 -7.17 8.94
C ASP A 372 28.65 -8.52 8.23
N CYS A 373 28.14 -9.54 8.93
CA CYS A 373 27.82 -10.86 8.41
C CYS A 373 29.05 -11.61 7.91
N ASP A 374 30.21 -11.42 8.54
CA ASP A 374 31.45 -12.14 8.26
C ASP A 374 31.58 -13.47 9.04
N GLY A 375 30.67 -13.71 9.99
CA GLY A 375 30.61 -14.91 10.85
C GLY A 375 31.28 -14.76 12.22
N ASN A 376 31.83 -13.60 12.54
CA ASN A 376 32.31 -13.20 13.85
C ASN A 376 31.29 -12.27 14.51
N ILE A 377 31.39 -12.04 15.82
CA ILE A 377 30.46 -11.20 16.56
C ILE A 377 31.25 -10.08 17.23
N ASP A 378 30.81 -8.83 17.03
CA ASP A 378 31.36 -7.61 17.64
C ASP A 378 32.88 -7.40 17.41
N GLU A 379 33.41 -7.78 16.25
CA GLU A 379 34.81 -7.55 15.84
C GLU A 379 35.03 -6.18 15.17
N ASP A 380 36.29 -5.86 14.88
CA ASP A 380 36.71 -4.61 14.22
C ASP A 380 36.20 -3.29 14.85
N LEU A 381 35.71 -3.37 16.09
CA LEU A 381 35.27 -2.23 16.88
C LEU A 381 36.45 -1.39 17.38
N PRO A 382 36.32 -0.05 17.37
CA PRO A 382 37.41 0.84 17.76
C PRO A 382 37.69 0.72 19.27
N SER A 383 38.97 0.67 19.66
CA SER A 383 39.34 0.70 21.08
C SER A 383 38.97 2.04 21.74
N LEU A 384 38.52 2.00 23.00
CA LEU A 384 38.23 3.18 23.79
C LEU A 384 39.51 3.68 24.50
N VAL A 385 39.89 4.94 24.24
CA VAL A 385 41.01 5.59 24.93
C VAL A 385 40.47 6.49 26.04
N CYS A 386 40.89 6.25 27.27
CA CYS A 386 40.40 6.87 28.48
C CYS A 386 41.53 7.51 29.28
N GLY A 387 41.24 8.60 30.01
CA GLY A 387 42.21 9.31 30.86
C GLY A 387 43.07 10.32 30.11
N LEU A 388 43.65 11.25 30.86
CA LEU A 388 44.62 12.26 30.38
C LEU A 388 45.99 11.97 31.00
N GLY A 389 47.06 12.48 30.39
CA GLY A 389 48.41 12.39 30.97
C GLY A 389 48.86 10.96 31.28
N ALA A 390 49.31 10.74 32.52
CA ALA A 390 49.84 9.46 33.01
C ALA A 390 48.74 8.38 33.11
N CYS A 391 47.49 8.81 33.12
CA CYS A 391 46.30 8.00 33.31
C CYS A 391 45.72 7.50 31.98
N ARG A 392 46.34 7.86 30.86
CA ARG A 392 45.89 7.44 29.54
C ARG A 392 46.01 5.93 29.38
N THR A 393 44.88 5.25 29.26
CA THR A 393 44.79 3.80 29.00
C THR A 393 43.92 3.53 27.77
N THR A 394 44.16 2.40 27.11
CA THR A 394 43.35 1.91 26.01
C THR A 394 42.69 0.62 26.45
N VAL A 395 41.37 0.56 26.35
CA VAL A 395 40.56 -0.62 26.64
C VAL A 395 39.75 -0.98 25.39
N GLU A 396 39.41 -2.25 25.24
CA GLU A 396 38.43 -2.66 24.23
C GLU A 396 37.10 -1.98 24.51
N SER A 397 36.45 -1.43 23.49
CA SER A 397 35.18 -0.71 23.64
C SER A 397 34.00 -1.67 23.79
N CYS A 398 34.17 -2.92 23.38
CA CYS A 398 33.17 -3.97 23.44
C CYS A 398 33.80 -5.25 23.99
N MET A 399 33.06 -5.92 24.87
CA MET A 399 33.40 -7.25 25.36
C MET A 399 32.09 -7.99 25.60
N ASP A 400 31.92 -9.15 24.96
CA ASP A 400 30.71 -9.99 25.03
C ASP A 400 29.40 -9.22 24.74
N GLY A 401 29.34 -8.39 23.70
CA GLY A 401 28.16 -7.60 23.33
C GLY A 401 27.80 -6.47 24.31
N ALA A 402 28.67 -6.17 25.27
CA ALA A 402 28.48 -5.09 26.23
C ALA A 402 29.50 -3.97 25.99
N ALA A 403 28.98 -2.76 25.77
CA ALA A 403 29.79 -1.56 25.69
C ALA A 403 30.55 -1.35 27.01
N GLN A 404 31.86 -1.26 26.94
CA GLN A 404 32.73 -1.11 28.08
C GLN A 404 32.85 0.38 28.47
N ALA A 405 32.89 0.64 29.77
CA ALA A 405 33.18 1.96 30.31
C ALA A 405 34.66 2.07 30.69
N CYS A 406 35.19 3.29 30.63
CA CYS A 406 36.52 3.57 31.14
C CYS A 406 36.64 3.07 32.59
N PRO A 407 37.60 2.20 32.91
CA PRO A 407 37.81 1.77 34.29
C PRO A 407 38.15 3.01 35.13
N ALA A 408 37.50 3.14 36.30
CA ALA A 408 37.82 4.21 37.23
C ALA A 408 39.29 4.09 37.64
N GLN A 409 40.10 5.06 37.24
CA GLN A 409 41.50 5.10 37.63
C GLN A 409 41.58 5.55 39.09
N ASN A 410 41.62 4.57 39.99
CA ASN A 410 41.93 4.80 41.39
C ASN A 410 43.43 5.03 41.53
N THR A 411 43.84 6.28 41.45
CA THR A 411 45.14 6.67 41.98
C THR A 411 44.97 7.93 42.80
N ALA A 412 45.01 7.77 44.12
CA ALA A 412 45.36 8.85 45.02
C ALA A 412 46.86 9.20 44.81
N GLY A 413 47.20 9.65 43.60
CA GLY A 413 48.50 10.21 43.26
C GLY A 413 48.64 11.60 43.86
N ARG A 414 49.83 12.18 43.76
CA ARG A 414 50.06 13.58 44.10
C ARG A 414 50.69 14.22 42.87
N GLU A 415 50.09 15.30 42.37
CA GLU A 415 50.58 16.07 41.23
C GLU A 415 52.08 16.41 41.29
N GLU A 416 52.78 16.16 40.18
CA GLU A 416 54.13 16.65 39.94
C GLU A 416 54.11 17.96 39.12
N CYS A 417 53.89 19.06 39.83
CA CYS A 417 53.83 20.42 39.28
C CYS A 417 54.84 20.74 38.18
N GLY A 418 54.35 21.16 37.01
CA GLY A 418 55.14 21.74 35.94
C GLY A 418 55.64 20.75 34.89
N ASN A 419 55.16 19.51 34.92
CA ASN A 419 55.47 18.50 33.90
C ASN A 419 54.45 18.50 32.74
N GLY A 420 53.30 19.18 32.89
CA GLY A 420 52.23 19.23 31.88
C GLY A 420 51.47 17.93 31.73
N VAL A 421 51.47 17.07 32.75
CA VAL A 421 50.83 15.76 32.83
C VAL A 421 49.84 15.78 34.00
N ASP A 422 48.68 15.16 33.83
CA ASP A 422 47.75 14.80 34.92
C ASP A 422 48.29 13.53 35.58
N ASP A 423 48.89 13.67 36.76
CA ASP A 423 49.61 12.59 37.47
C ASP A 423 48.74 11.88 38.52
N ASP A 424 47.68 12.55 39.01
CA ASP A 424 46.76 12.02 40.00
C ASP A 424 45.39 11.61 39.43
N CYS A 425 45.18 11.79 38.12
CA CYS A 425 44.02 11.35 37.36
C CYS A 425 42.72 12.04 37.72
N ASP A 426 42.76 13.27 38.25
CA ASP A 426 41.55 14.04 38.57
C ASP A 426 40.95 14.79 37.37
N GLY A 427 41.67 14.78 36.23
CA GLY A 427 41.26 15.39 34.96
C GLY A 427 41.67 16.86 34.81
N VAL A 428 42.39 17.41 35.77
CA VAL A 428 43.07 18.69 35.68
C VAL A 428 44.58 18.42 35.51
N VAL A 429 45.31 19.38 34.95
CA VAL A 429 46.77 19.26 34.74
C VAL A 429 47.45 20.25 35.67
N ASP A 430 48.44 19.78 36.44
CA ASP A 430 49.30 20.59 37.32
C ASP A 430 48.55 21.36 38.45
N GLU A 431 47.46 20.83 39.01
CA GLU A 431 46.70 21.42 40.12
C GLU A 431 47.27 21.09 41.51
N GLY A 432 46.71 21.73 42.56
CA GLY A 432 47.22 21.58 43.94
C GLY A 432 48.63 22.16 44.18
N CYS A 433 49.25 22.74 43.16
CA CYS A 433 50.59 23.30 43.19
C CYS A 433 50.62 24.67 43.88
N ARG A 434 51.00 24.68 45.17
CA ARG A 434 51.11 25.92 45.96
C ARG A 434 52.32 26.78 45.57
N CYS A 435 53.46 26.15 45.27
CA CYS A 435 54.72 26.84 44.99
C CYS A 435 55.62 26.00 44.08
N VAL A 436 56.43 26.66 43.24
CA VAL A 436 57.69 26.09 42.76
C VAL A 436 58.75 26.31 43.81
N TYR A 437 59.36 25.23 44.29
CA TYR A 437 60.35 25.28 45.36
C TYR A 437 61.76 25.40 44.79
N VAL A 438 62.53 26.36 45.33
CA VAL A 438 63.90 26.63 44.90
C VAL A 438 64.83 26.47 46.09
N ALA A 439 65.90 25.70 45.94
CA ALA A 439 66.93 25.55 46.97
C ALA A 439 68.33 25.65 46.35
N PRO A 440 69.35 26.15 47.06
CA PRO A 440 70.70 26.30 46.50
C PRO A 440 71.35 24.96 46.08
N ASN A 441 70.91 23.87 46.68
CA ASN A 441 71.32 22.49 46.39
C ASN A 441 70.32 21.72 45.51
N GLY A 442 69.31 22.40 44.94
CA GLY A 442 68.34 21.79 44.04
C GLY A 442 68.94 21.39 42.68
N ASP A 443 68.07 20.91 41.79
CA ASP A 443 68.42 20.49 40.43
C ASP A 443 67.48 21.12 39.40
N ASP A 444 68.01 21.87 38.43
CA ASP A 444 67.20 22.53 37.40
C ASP A 444 66.61 21.55 36.37
N ALA A 445 67.00 20.28 36.41
CA ALA A 445 66.45 19.23 35.55
C ALA A 445 65.06 18.72 36.00
N ASN A 446 64.62 19.07 37.21
CA ASN A 446 63.30 18.71 37.74
C ASN A 446 62.27 19.84 37.58
N ASN A 447 61.05 19.60 38.09
CA ASN A 447 59.93 20.53 38.01
C ASN A 447 59.66 21.32 39.32
N GLY A 448 60.58 21.24 40.30
CA GLY A 448 60.56 22.12 41.47
C GLY A 448 59.50 21.79 42.51
N SER A 449 59.29 20.49 42.78
CA SER A 449 58.44 20.02 43.87
C SER A 449 59.11 20.25 45.25
N ALA A 450 58.35 20.08 46.33
CA ALA A 450 58.89 20.24 47.69
C ALA A 450 60.01 19.23 48.00
N ASP A 451 59.91 18.02 47.45
CA ASP A 451 60.87 16.94 47.67
C ASP A 451 62.04 17.00 46.66
N SER A 452 61.83 17.63 45.51
CA SER A 452 62.84 17.82 44.46
C SER A 452 62.79 19.27 43.96
N PRO A 453 63.37 20.23 44.72
CA PRO A 453 63.36 21.63 44.33
C PRO A 453 64.30 21.90 43.15
N VAL A 454 63.99 22.95 42.39
CA VAL A 454 64.91 23.47 41.37
C VAL A 454 66.04 24.25 42.04
N ARG A 455 67.14 24.47 41.30
CA ARG A 455 68.31 25.17 41.83
C ARG A 455 68.22 26.67 41.67
N THR A 456 67.64 27.13 40.56
CA THR A 456 67.68 28.52 40.13
C THR A 456 66.30 29.19 40.11
N ILE A 457 66.27 30.49 40.44
CA ILE A 457 65.06 31.32 40.35
C ILE A 457 64.62 31.42 38.89
N ARG A 458 65.56 31.50 37.94
CA ARG A 458 65.26 31.49 36.50
C ARG A 458 64.47 30.25 36.10
N ARG A 459 64.91 29.06 36.50
CA ARG A 459 64.20 27.81 36.19
C ARG A 459 62.81 27.81 36.83
N ALA A 460 62.69 28.31 38.05
CA ALA A 460 61.41 28.41 38.73
C ALA A 460 60.40 29.29 37.97
N PHE A 461 60.82 30.39 37.35
CA PHE A 461 59.94 31.20 36.50
C PHE A 461 59.49 30.51 35.20
N GLU A 462 60.29 29.60 34.65
CA GLU A 462 59.90 28.79 33.49
C GLU A 462 58.73 27.86 33.86
N ILE A 463 58.73 27.34 35.09
CA ILE A 463 57.71 26.43 35.63
C ILE A 463 56.48 27.22 36.12
N ALA A 464 56.69 28.30 36.87
CA ALA A 464 55.64 29.10 37.52
C ALA A 464 54.73 29.92 36.55
N GLY A 465 54.84 29.68 35.24
CA GLY A 465 54.09 30.36 34.18
C GLY A 465 53.28 29.44 33.28
N GLY A 466 53.18 28.14 33.59
CA GLY A 466 52.28 27.21 32.89
C GLY A 466 50.81 27.61 33.05
N ILE A 467 49.94 27.16 32.12
CA ILE A 467 48.52 27.56 32.03
C ILE A 467 47.74 27.28 33.34
N ALA A 468 48.16 26.27 34.10
CA ALA A 468 47.62 25.91 35.42
C ALA A 468 48.68 25.92 36.56
N GLY A 469 49.92 26.32 36.26
CA GLY A 469 51.04 26.18 37.18
C GLY A 469 50.97 27.09 38.44
N PRO A 470 51.78 26.78 39.46
CA PRO A 470 51.87 27.58 40.68
C PRO A 470 52.28 29.03 40.37
N ARG A 471 51.51 30.01 40.86
CA ARG A 471 51.83 31.45 40.74
C ARG A 471 52.80 31.97 41.80
N GLN A 472 53.45 31.07 42.52
CA GLN A 472 54.36 31.39 43.62
C GLN A 472 55.65 30.61 43.49
N ILE A 473 56.76 31.29 43.75
CA ILE A 473 58.11 30.73 43.84
C ILE A 473 58.53 30.84 45.30
N CYS A 474 58.70 29.69 45.95
CA CYS A 474 59.09 29.58 47.35
C CYS A 474 60.61 29.35 47.43
N LEU A 475 61.36 30.37 47.86
CA LEU A 475 62.81 30.30 47.98
C LEU A 475 63.24 29.76 49.34
N GLY A 476 64.02 28.69 49.30
CA GLY A 476 64.61 28.04 50.46
C GLY A 476 65.74 28.86 51.05
N GLY A 477 65.78 28.94 52.38
CA GLY A 477 66.96 29.32 53.15
C GLY A 477 67.96 28.17 53.25
N SER A 478 69.06 28.40 53.97
CA SER A 478 70.02 27.33 54.29
C SER A 478 69.36 26.23 55.14
N PRO A 479 69.65 24.94 54.91
CA PRO A 479 69.10 23.83 55.70
C PRO A 479 69.25 24.03 57.22
N GLY A 480 68.18 23.82 58.00
CA GLY A 480 68.25 23.79 59.48
C GLY A 480 68.23 25.16 60.15
N CYS A 481 67.55 26.15 59.57
CA CYS A 481 67.47 27.52 60.12
C CYS A 481 66.93 27.59 61.56
N SER A 482 66.19 26.56 62.01
CA SER A 482 65.70 26.40 63.39
C SER A 482 66.81 26.31 64.45
N SER A 483 68.09 26.14 64.07
CA SER A 483 69.23 26.02 64.99
C SER A 483 70.02 27.32 65.25
N GLY A 484 69.64 28.46 64.67
CA GLY A 484 70.08 29.79 65.15
C GLY A 484 71.39 30.39 64.60
N VAL A 485 72.17 29.66 63.78
CA VAL A 485 73.30 30.26 63.02
C VAL A 485 73.43 29.52 61.69
N VAL A 486 72.92 30.09 60.61
CA VAL A 486 73.23 29.63 59.25
C VAL A 486 73.48 30.83 58.33
N PRO A 487 74.50 30.77 57.44
CA PRO A 487 74.70 31.78 56.42
C PRO A 487 73.46 31.86 55.51
N ASN A 488 73.20 33.04 54.94
CA ASN A 488 72.11 33.26 54.00
C ASN A 488 72.18 32.25 52.84
N ALA A 489 71.04 31.72 52.40
CA ALA A 489 70.98 31.06 51.10
C ALA A 489 71.07 32.15 50.03
N ILE A 490 72.19 32.20 49.31
CA ILE A 490 72.47 33.25 48.34
C ILE A 490 72.14 32.74 46.93
N TYR A 491 71.16 33.37 46.30
CA TYR A 491 70.79 33.21 44.91
C TYR A 491 71.45 34.33 44.10
N ARG A 492 72.50 34.00 43.35
CA ARG A 492 73.25 34.95 42.52
C ARG A 492 72.65 34.99 41.12
N GLU A 493 71.52 35.66 40.98
CA GLU A 493 70.74 35.67 39.75
C GLU A 493 70.12 37.03 39.51
N ASN A 494 70.04 37.42 38.24
CA ASN A 494 69.29 38.60 37.82
C ASN A 494 67.82 38.23 37.69
N VAL A 495 66.98 38.91 38.47
CA VAL A 495 65.56 38.60 38.58
C VAL A 495 64.76 39.68 37.87
N ARG A 496 64.03 39.28 36.83
CA ARG A 496 62.96 40.08 36.25
C ARG A 496 61.63 39.43 36.62
N MET A 497 60.84 40.14 37.41
CA MET A 497 59.54 39.67 37.87
C MET A 497 58.59 39.51 36.68
N ARG A 498 57.62 38.61 36.80
CA ARG A 498 56.58 38.35 35.80
C ARG A 498 55.21 38.64 36.39
N ASP A 499 54.31 39.16 35.56
CA ASP A 499 52.97 39.55 35.98
C ASP A 499 52.23 38.38 36.65
N GLY A 500 51.80 38.58 37.89
CA GLY A 500 51.07 37.60 38.69
C GLY A 500 51.92 36.48 39.30
N ILE A 501 53.24 36.42 39.07
CA ILE A 501 54.14 35.39 39.63
C ILE A 501 54.98 35.96 40.75
N SER A 502 54.79 35.44 41.96
CA SER A 502 55.39 36.02 43.17
C SER A 502 56.59 35.25 43.68
N ILE A 503 57.58 35.95 44.23
CA ILE A 503 58.72 35.38 44.92
C ILE A 503 58.52 35.56 46.43
N LEU A 504 58.54 34.45 47.15
CA LEU A 504 58.42 34.39 48.59
C LEU A 504 59.69 33.77 49.18
N GLY A 505 60.36 34.48 50.07
CA GLY A 505 61.57 34.02 50.75
C GLY A 505 61.33 33.44 52.14
N GLY A 506 62.40 32.90 52.73
CA GLY A 506 62.46 32.48 54.12
C GLY A 506 61.80 31.13 54.41
N PHE A 507 61.79 30.21 53.44
CA PHE A 507 61.32 28.85 53.64
C PHE A 507 62.43 27.95 54.19
N ASP A 508 62.11 26.99 55.07
CA ASP A 508 63.07 25.96 55.54
C ASP A 508 62.94 24.66 54.73
N PRO A 509 63.87 24.35 53.80
CA PRO A 509 63.80 23.13 52.99
C PRO A 509 63.91 21.85 53.83
N SER A 510 64.48 21.92 55.03
CA SER A 510 64.62 20.77 55.94
C SER A 510 63.40 20.54 56.83
N ASN A 511 62.50 21.52 56.91
CA ASN A 511 61.29 21.45 57.73
C ASN A 511 60.04 21.70 56.88
N LYS A 512 59.83 20.86 55.86
CA LYS A 512 58.66 20.85 54.99
C LYS A 512 58.31 22.23 54.40
N TRP A 513 59.31 23.06 54.12
CA TRP A 513 59.11 24.39 53.57
C TRP A 513 58.16 25.23 54.44
N TYR A 514 58.37 25.21 55.76
CA TYR A 514 57.74 26.16 56.65
C TYR A 514 58.38 27.54 56.46
N GLN A 515 57.56 28.58 56.24
CA GLN A 515 58.06 29.95 56.10
C GLN A 515 58.32 30.55 57.49
N THR A 516 59.53 31.06 57.72
CA THR A 516 59.88 31.84 58.91
C THR A 516 59.93 33.33 58.55
N PRO A 517 58.97 34.16 59.02
CA PRO A 517 58.97 35.59 58.76
C PRO A 517 60.24 36.30 59.26
N LEU A 518 60.80 37.20 58.45
CA LEU A 518 61.95 38.03 58.80
C LEU A 518 61.67 38.97 59.99
N THR A 519 60.41 39.16 60.37
CA THR A 519 59.97 39.99 61.50
C THR A 519 59.93 39.26 62.84
N ASP A 520 60.06 37.92 62.87
CA ASP A 520 59.92 37.14 64.11
C ASP A 520 61.18 37.20 64.99
N PRO A 521 61.07 37.06 66.32
CA PRO A 521 62.23 37.08 67.23
C PRO A 521 63.02 35.77 67.30
N GLY A 522 62.63 34.72 66.57
CA GLY A 522 63.27 33.40 66.56
C GLY A 522 64.36 33.20 65.49
N PRO A 523 64.92 31.97 65.36
CA PRO A 523 65.83 31.60 64.28
C PRO A 523 65.17 31.80 62.90
N LYS A 524 65.82 32.52 61.99
CA LYS A 524 65.25 32.90 60.68
C LYS A 524 65.94 32.15 59.55
N CYS A 525 65.16 31.66 58.58
CA CYS A 525 65.67 31.34 57.26
C CYS A 525 65.86 32.63 56.48
N TYR A 526 67.11 33.00 56.25
CA TYR A 526 67.45 34.11 55.36
C TYR A 526 67.60 33.60 53.93
N THR A 527 66.82 34.18 53.04
CA THR A 527 66.95 34.03 51.59
C THR A 527 67.48 35.34 51.04
N GLU A 528 68.64 35.30 50.39
CA GLU A 528 69.27 36.47 49.80
C GLU A 528 69.34 36.35 48.29
N ILE A 529 68.85 37.35 47.58
CA ILE A 529 68.98 37.51 46.13
C ILE A 529 70.10 38.54 45.89
N GLN A 530 71.22 38.05 45.35
CA GLN A 530 72.35 38.88 44.95
C GLN A 530 72.25 39.18 43.46
N VAL A 531 72.02 40.45 43.13
CA VAL A 531 71.87 40.96 41.77
C VAL A 531 73.15 41.69 41.34
N ASP A 532 73.56 41.53 40.08
CA ASP A 532 74.78 42.16 39.53
C ASP A 532 74.54 43.09 38.34
N VAL A 533 73.27 43.28 37.97
CA VAL A 533 72.80 44.26 36.97
C VAL A 533 72.39 45.58 37.61
N SER A 534 72.51 46.68 36.87
CA SER A 534 72.20 48.03 37.35
C SER A 534 70.77 48.20 37.89
N GLU A 535 69.82 47.52 37.29
CA GLU A 535 68.39 47.58 37.60
C GLU A 535 68.02 46.73 38.83
N GLY A 536 68.91 45.85 39.27
CA GLY A 536 68.65 44.89 40.34
C GLY A 536 67.48 43.95 40.02
N VAL A 537 66.60 43.72 41.00
CA VAL A 537 65.33 43.02 40.76
C VAL A 537 64.38 43.95 40.03
N LEU A 538 64.02 43.61 38.80
CA LEU A 538 63.20 44.46 37.94
C LEU A 538 61.72 44.05 37.98
N PHE A 539 60.87 45.00 38.35
CA PHE A 539 59.44 45.02 38.03
C PHE A 539 59.21 46.00 36.89
N ASP A 540 58.76 45.54 35.73
CA ASP A 540 58.50 46.42 34.58
C ASP A 540 57.00 46.75 34.39
N GLU A 541 56.72 47.56 33.37
CA GLU A 541 55.40 48.12 33.09
C GLU A 541 54.34 47.07 32.71
N GLN A 542 54.75 45.83 32.41
CA GLN A 542 53.84 44.72 32.14
C GLN A 542 53.22 44.15 33.42
N ILE A 543 53.76 44.49 34.60
CA ILE A 543 53.26 43.99 35.88
C ILE A 543 52.11 44.88 36.35
N VAL A 544 50.90 44.39 36.13
CA VAL A 544 49.62 45.06 36.46
C VAL A 544 48.82 44.28 37.50
N ASN A 545 49.02 42.96 37.59
CA ASN A 545 48.44 42.11 38.60
C ASN A 545 49.30 42.09 39.87
N PRO A 546 48.69 41.86 41.06
CA PRO A 546 49.42 41.71 42.32
C PRO A 546 50.59 40.72 42.20
N THR A 547 51.80 41.23 42.33
CA THR A 547 53.04 40.45 42.14
C THR A 547 53.97 40.76 43.30
N TRP A 548 54.18 39.78 44.18
CA TRP A 548 54.90 39.99 45.44
C TRP A 548 56.38 39.61 45.32
N LEU A 549 57.25 40.46 45.84
CA LEU A 549 58.60 40.12 46.30
C LEU A 549 58.59 40.26 47.81
N ASP A 550 58.55 39.13 48.51
CA ASP A 550 58.23 39.09 49.93
C ASP A 550 59.20 38.24 50.74
N ASN A 551 59.53 38.73 51.94
CA ASN A 551 60.35 38.00 52.93
C ASN A 551 61.74 37.61 52.41
N VAL A 552 62.36 38.44 51.57
CA VAL A 552 63.70 38.23 51.00
C VAL A 552 64.67 39.32 51.44
N VAL A 553 65.96 39.03 51.35
CA VAL A 553 67.04 40.02 51.35
C VAL A 553 67.46 40.24 49.90
N VAL A 554 67.57 41.49 49.44
CA VAL A 554 68.08 41.82 48.10
C VAL A 554 69.32 42.68 48.26
N THR A 555 70.43 42.25 47.68
CA THR A 555 71.73 42.94 47.77
C THR A 555 72.25 43.27 46.37
N GLN A 556 72.56 44.54 46.14
CA GLN A 556 73.09 45.02 44.87
C GLN A 556 74.62 44.95 44.81
N HIS A 557 75.16 44.29 43.79
CA HIS A 557 76.60 44.07 43.58
C HIS A 557 77.14 44.65 42.25
N ALA A 558 76.32 45.35 41.46
CA ALA A 558 76.70 45.96 40.18
C ALA A 558 77.83 47.00 40.34
N LYS A 559 78.95 46.80 39.64
CA LYS A 559 80.23 47.49 39.94
C LYS A 559 80.38 48.93 39.41
N SER A 560 79.44 49.44 38.61
CA SER A 560 79.53 50.77 38.00
C SER A 560 78.19 51.27 37.48
N GLY A 561 77.99 52.59 37.46
CA GLY A 561 76.79 53.24 36.94
C GLY A 561 75.80 53.66 38.03
N ASP A 562 74.65 54.16 37.60
CA ASP A 562 73.49 54.37 38.48
C ASP A 562 72.85 53.01 38.73
N THR A 563 72.66 52.64 39.99
CA THR A 563 72.20 51.30 40.37
C THR A 563 71.07 51.35 41.38
N ALA A 564 70.18 50.37 41.31
CA ALA A 564 69.14 50.12 42.31
C ALA A 564 69.08 48.64 42.67
N ALA A 565 68.86 48.28 43.95
CA ALA A 565 68.68 46.88 44.33
C ALA A 565 67.34 46.32 43.85
N VAL A 566 66.30 47.16 43.81
CA VAL A 566 65.01 46.88 43.17
C VAL A 566 64.63 48.06 42.28
N THR A 567 64.25 47.79 41.04
CA THR A 567 63.69 48.79 40.12
C THR A 567 62.24 48.46 39.83
N ILE A 568 61.36 49.45 39.98
CA ILE A 568 59.94 49.39 39.65
C ILE A 568 59.69 50.43 38.56
N TRP A 569 59.56 49.96 37.33
CA TRP A 569 59.39 50.78 36.15
C TRP A 569 57.97 50.65 35.63
N GLY A 570 57.14 51.68 35.81
CA GLY A 570 55.77 51.75 35.28
C GLY A 570 54.75 50.79 35.89
N SER A 571 55.20 49.84 36.73
CA SER A 571 54.34 48.81 37.31
C SER A 571 53.28 49.38 38.26
N THR A 572 52.06 48.87 38.14
CA THR A 572 50.95 49.14 39.06
C THR A 572 50.63 47.93 39.95
N GLY A 573 51.13 46.74 39.59
CA GLY A 573 50.94 45.49 40.32
C GLY A 573 52.07 45.09 41.28
N ALA A 574 53.22 45.78 41.23
CA ALA A 574 54.39 45.47 42.04
C ALA A 574 54.14 45.65 43.55
N ARG A 575 54.47 44.62 44.34
CA ARG A 575 54.39 44.64 45.80
C ARG A 575 55.70 44.15 46.40
N VAL A 576 56.41 44.99 47.14
CA VAL A 576 57.64 44.64 47.85
C VAL A 576 57.36 44.69 49.34
N THR A 577 57.32 43.51 49.99
CA THR A 577 56.88 43.41 51.39
C THR A 577 57.84 42.64 52.28
N ARG A 578 57.90 42.99 53.57
CA ARG A 578 58.66 42.25 54.60
C ARG A 578 60.11 41.94 54.24
N SER A 579 60.72 42.74 53.38
CA SER A 579 62.01 42.44 52.75
C SER A 579 63.09 43.41 53.23
N VAL A 580 64.35 42.99 53.13
CA VAL A 580 65.52 43.83 53.43
C VAL A 580 66.21 44.14 52.11
N ILE A 581 66.27 45.41 51.73
CA ILE A 581 66.78 45.85 50.44
C ILE A 581 68.04 46.69 50.67
N ILE A 582 69.18 46.25 50.13
CA ILE A 582 70.50 46.83 50.38
C ILE A 582 71.13 47.25 49.05
N GLY A 583 71.31 48.56 48.87
CA GLY A 583 72.03 49.13 47.72
C GLY A 583 73.54 48.88 47.76
N ASN A 584 74.23 49.08 46.63
CA ASN A 584 75.68 48.86 46.55
C ASN A 584 76.49 49.99 47.20
N GLU A 585 77.68 49.66 47.70
CA GLU A 585 78.68 50.59 48.21
C GLU A 585 79.52 51.29 47.11
N VAL A 586 79.45 50.80 45.87
CA VAL A 586 80.31 51.26 44.76
C VAL A 586 79.45 51.82 43.60
N GLY A 587 79.38 53.14 43.46
CA GLY A 587 78.63 53.80 42.37
C GLY A 587 78.48 55.32 42.54
N THR A 588 78.11 56.04 41.47
CA THR A 588 77.84 57.50 41.50
C THR A 588 76.46 57.82 42.07
N MET A 589 75.44 57.01 41.74
CA MET A 589 74.12 57.04 42.37
C MET A 589 73.66 55.61 42.69
N THR A 590 73.43 55.33 43.97
CA THR A 590 73.09 54.00 44.46
C THR A 590 71.83 54.07 45.31
N THR A 591 70.75 53.44 44.84
CA THR A 591 69.42 53.49 45.47
C THR A 591 69.01 52.12 45.99
N GLY A 592 68.25 52.07 47.08
CA GLY A 592 67.65 50.81 47.54
C GLY A 592 66.54 50.37 46.58
N ILE A 593 65.50 51.20 46.46
CA ILE A 593 64.36 50.96 45.55
C ILE A 593 64.17 52.17 44.63
N ALA A 594 64.22 51.97 43.31
CA ALA A 594 63.90 53.00 42.32
C ALA A 594 62.47 52.80 41.78
N VAL A 595 61.65 53.86 41.78
CA VAL A 595 60.29 53.89 41.23
C VAL A 595 60.25 54.90 40.09
N LEU A 596 59.99 54.42 38.87
CA LEU A 596 60.08 55.17 37.62
C LEU A 596 58.74 55.12 36.88
N ALA A 597 58.35 56.22 36.22
CA ALA A 597 57.18 56.25 35.34
C ALA A 597 57.33 55.27 34.16
N ALA A 598 56.21 54.75 33.64
CA ALA A 598 56.17 53.89 32.47
C ALA A 598 56.63 54.65 31.20
N SER A 599 56.83 53.90 30.11
CA SER A 599 57.29 54.46 28.83
C SER A 599 56.34 55.50 28.23
N ASP A 600 55.04 55.43 28.57
CA ASP A 600 54.01 56.39 28.16
C ASP A 600 53.87 57.60 29.11
N GLY A 601 54.70 57.68 30.15
CA GLY A 601 54.68 58.72 31.17
C GLY A 601 53.65 58.50 32.28
N SER A 602 52.92 57.37 32.28
CA SER A 602 52.03 57.03 33.38
C SER A 602 52.81 56.70 34.67
N PRO A 603 52.27 57.05 35.85
CA PRO A 603 52.97 56.82 37.11
C PRO A 603 52.93 55.33 37.50
N ALA A 604 54.05 54.83 38.02
CA ALA A 604 54.05 53.56 38.74
C ALA A 604 53.35 53.71 40.09
N THR A 605 52.61 52.69 40.54
CA THR A 605 51.87 52.70 41.81
C THR A 605 52.13 51.44 42.66
N PRO A 606 53.39 51.18 43.06
CA PRO A 606 53.72 49.97 43.81
C PRO A 606 53.27 50.04 45.27
N GLU A 607 53.14 48.87 45.91
CA GLU A 607 53.05 48.74 47.36
C GLU A 607 54.44 48.42 47.94
N ILE A 608 54.93 49.23 48.89
CA ILE A 608 56.16 48.96 49.63
C ILE A 608 55.81 48.96 51.12
N ALA A 609 55.82 47.80 51.76
CA ALA A 609 55.31 47.65 53.13
C ALA A 609 56.20 46.77 54.01
N SER A 610 56.44 47.20 55.25
CA SER A 610 57.23 46.44 56.24
C SER A 610 58.65 46.07 55.77
N CYS A 611 59.24 46.87 54.88
CA CYS A 611 60.61 46.68 54.39
C CYS A 611 61.63 47.47 55.21
N ILE A 612 62.85 46.93 55.30
CA ILE A 612 64.04 47.69 55.69
C ILE A 612 64.77 48.03 54.40
N VAL A 613 65.00 49.32 54.13
CA VAL A 613 65.67 49.77 52.92
C VAL A 613 66.94 50.52 53.31
N GLU A 614 68.08 49.92 53.02
CA GLU A 614 69.40 50.49 53.17
C GLU A 614 69.85 51.01 51.79
N GLY A 615 70.05 52.33 51.69
CA GLY A 615 70.65 52.93 50.49
C GLY A 615 72.12 52.53 50.34
N GLY A 616 72.77 52.93 49.23
CA GLY A 616 74.19 52.71 49.05
C GLY A 616 75.08 53.84 49.59
N SER A 617 76.40 53.72 49.47
CA SER A 617 77.38 54.70 49.96
C SER A 617 77.88 55.72 48.90
N GLY A 618 77.18 55.86 47.77
CA GLY A 618 77.47 56.88 46.75
C GLY A 618 77.07 58.32 47.17
N GLU A 619 77.36 59.32 46.31
CA GLU A 619 77.07 60.75 46.58
C GLU A 619 75.58 61.07 46.84
N ILE A 620 74.68 60.17 46.46
CA ILE A 620 73.26 60.19 46.82
C ILE A 620 72.88 58.83 47.42
N SER A 621 72.74 58.79 48.74
CA SER A 621 72.22 57.65 49.50
C SER A 621 70.76 57.93 49.90
N VAL A 622 69.80 57.61 49.04
CA VAL A 622 68.36 57.73 49.40
C VAL A 622 67.66 56.42 49.12
N GLY A 623 66.77 56.03 50.04
CA GLY A 623 65.97 54.81 50.02
C GLY A 623 65.05 54.70 48.80
N VAL A 624 63.75 54.96 48.95
CA VAL A 624 62.83 54.94 47.80
C VAL A 624 63.00 56.22 46.98
N LEU A 625 63.51 56.12 45.74
CA LEU A 625 63.62 57.23 44.81
C LEU A 625 62.47 57.19 43.79
N SER A 626 61.60 58.19 43.82
CA SER A 626 60.56 58.40 42.80
C SER A 626 61.03 59.50 41.84
N ARG A 627 61.07 59.21 40.53
CA ARG A 627 61.39 60.21 39.48
C ARG A 627 60.16 60.61 38.67
#